data_AF-A0A838EB54-F1
#
_entry.id   AF-A0A838EB54-F1
#
_cell.length_a   1.000
_cell.length_b   1.000
_cell.length_c   1.000
_cell.angle_alpha   90.00
_cell.angle_beta   90.00
_cell.angle_gamma   90.00
#
_symmetry.space_group_name_H-M   'P 1'
#
loop_
_entity.id
_entity.type
_entity.pdbx_description
1 polymer ?
#
loop_
_entity_poly.entity_id
_entity_poly.type
_entity_poly.pdbx_seq_one_letter_code
_entity_poly.pdbx_strand_id
1 'polypeptide(L)'
;MKTFYTAKEAQERLGMNNNHFHYLVRKGTVKGVVLPGRKHSVYPRSDIDKLAAALVSLIEQYDKDVSVFQVATQEDMQEEFQMDVSLFGKKTATLEQRIERLEHNPESDYVLKNEGEIVGHISFFPLSQEDMKLFLDGKIADPELPSKVLPFVSGEDLDILILVMGVKPGFPPDVASHYGQRLIAGTIQVFRILGERGVKINNIRATSRTPTGIRLCRKLKMNEEPVPGESARLRFTLNAQTSDSPLIKGYQEGYSEYRKIKEK
;
A
#
# COMPACT_ATOMS: atom_id res chain seq x y z
N MET A 1 5.04 36.98 23.75
CA MET A 1 4.36 36.28 22.63
C MET A 1 3.26 35.38 23.21
N LYS A 2 2.08 35.31 22.58
CA LYS A 2 1.02 34.36 22.99
C LYS A 2 1.50 32.92 22.73
N THR A 3 1.52 32.09 23.76
CA THR A 3 1.93 30.66 23.69
C THR A 3 0.82 29.73 23.18
N PHE A 4 -0.43 30.19 23.22
CA PHE A 4 -1.60 29.41 22.83
C PHE A 4 -2.49 30.15 21.84
N TYR A 5 -3.17 29.39 21.00
CA TYR A 5 -4.32 29.81 20.22
C TYR A 5 -5.63 29.52 20.96
N THR A 6 -6.62 30.38 20.78
CA THR A 6 -8.03 30.06 21.01
C THR A 6 -8.55 29.09 19.93
N ALA A 7 -9.73 28.50 20.13
CA ALA A 7 -10.34 27.63 19.12
C ALA A 7 -10.50 28.33 17.76
N LYS A 8 -10.95 29.60 17.78
CA LYS A 8 -11.13 30.40 16.57
C LYS A 8 -9.80 30.68 15.85
N GLU A 9 -8.78 31.13 16.58
CA GLU A 9 -7.45 31.37 16.00
C GLU A 9 -6.85 30.08 15.42
N ALA A 10 -7.05 28.93 16.09
CA ALA A 10 -6.57 27.63 15.58
C ALA A 10 -7.34 27.18 14.32
N GLN A 11 -8.65 27.38 14.26
CA GLN A 11 -9.48 27.11 13.07
C GLN A 11 -9.03 27.93 11.87
N GLU A 12 -8.85 29.24 12.06
CA GLU A 12 -8.36 30.15 11.03
C GLU A 12 -6.96 29.73 10.55
N ARG A 13 -6.06 29.37 11.47
CA ARG A 13 -4.70 28.96 11.13
C ARG A 13 -4.65 27.67 10.32
N LEU A 14 -5.58 26.75 10.57
CA LEU A 14 -5.69 25.45 9.89
C LEU A 14 -6.60 25.48 8.66
N GLY A 15 -7.26 26.60 8.36
CA GLY A 15 -8.17 26.73 7.22
C GLY A 15 -9.40 25.80 7.29
N MET A 16 -9.88 25.47 8.49
CA MET A 16 -10.96 24.49 8.68
C MET A 16 -12.18 25.08 9.40
N ASN A 17 -13.36 24.57 9.07
CA ASN A 17 -14.59 24.97 9.74
C ASN A 17 -14.70 24.40 11.16
N ASN A 18 -15.61 24.98 11.96
CA ASN A 18 -15.81 24.64 13.36
C ASN A 18 -16.10 23.14 13.60
N ASN A 19 -16.93 22.53 12.75
CA ASN A 19 -17.33 21.14 12.88
C ASN A 19 -16.15 20.18 12.68
N HIS A 20 -15.33 20.43 11.65
CA HIS A 20 -14.14 19.66 11.35
C HIS A 20 -13.10 19.82 12.48
N PHE A 21 -12.85 21.04 12.94
CA PHE A 21 -11.90 21.29 14.03
C PHE A 21 -12.28 20.53 15.30
N HIS A 22 -13.53 20.62 15.74
CA HIS A 22 -13.98 19.90 16.93
C HIS A 22 -14.00 18.37 16.74
N TYR A 23 -14.19 17.89 15.52
CA TYR A 23 -14.01 16.46 15.22
C TYR A 23 -12.55 16.02 15.47
N LEU A 24 -11.55 16.79 15.00
CA LEU A 24 -10.14 16.49 15.23
C LEU A 24 -9.75 16.58 16.71
N VAL A 25 -10.35 17.51 17.46
CA VAL A 25 -10.16 17.59 18.92
C VAL A 25 -10.72 16.34 19.62
N ARG A 26 -11.93 15.91 19.27
CA ARG A 26 -12.53 14.68 19.84
C ARG A 26 -11.75 13.43 19.50
N LYS A 27 -11.13 13.37 18.32
CA LYS A 27 -10.23 12.28 17.90
C LYS A 27 -8.84 12.33 18.54
N GLY A 28 -8.52 13.40 19.27
CA GLY A 28 -7.23 13.59 19.94
C GLY A 28 -6.10 14.03 18.99
N THR A 29 -6.40 14.27 17.71
CA THR A 29 -5.44 14.78 16.72
C THR A 29 -4.99 16.20 17.08
N VAL A 30 -5.93 17.03 17.52
CA VAL A 30 -5.64 18.36 18.08
C VAL A 30 -5.82 18.32 19.59
N LYS A 31 -4.74 18.50 20.35
CA LYS A 31 -4.78 18.44 21.82
C LYS A 31 -5.11 19.82 22.39
N GLY A 32 -6.31 19.93 22.96
CA GLY A 32 -6.70 21.08 23.78
C GLY A 32 -6.16 20.96 25.21
N VAL A 33 -5.77 22.10 25.79
CA VAL A 33 -5.34 22.22 27.19
C VAL A 33 -6.27 23.20 27.90
N VAL A 34 -6.83 22.80 29.04
CA VAL A 34 -7.61 23.69 29.90
C VAL A 34 -6.66 24.28 30.95
N LEU A 35 -6.41 25.59 30.88
CA LEU A 35 -5.54 26.27 31.84
C LEU A 35 -6.26 26.46 33.19
N PRO A 36 -5.52 26.50 34.32
CA PRO A 36 -6.12 26.79 35.63
C PRO A 36 -6.97 28.06 35.62
N GLY A 37 -8.20 27.96 36.15
CA GLY A 37 -9.14 29.07 36.19
C GLY A 37 -9.88 29.39 34.88
N ARG A 38 -9.70 28.60 33.80
CA ARG A 38 -10.45 28.75 32.55
C ARG A 38 -11.45 27.63 32.33
N LYS A 39 -12.58 27.95 31.70
CA LYS A 39 -13.62 26.98 31.30
C LYS A 39 -13.42 26.42 29.89
N HIS A 40 -12.63 27.10 29.05
CA HIS A 40 -12.44 26.75 27.64
C HIS A 40 -11.01 26.27 27.38
N SER A 41 -10.90 25.27 26.50
CA SER A 41 -9.60 24.77 26.03
C SER A 41 -8.89 25.80 25.16
N VAL A 42 -7.57 25.86 25.30
CA VAL A 42 -6.65 26.56 24.41
C VAL A 42 -5.70 25.56 23.76
N TYR A 43 -5.05 25.94 22.67
CA TYR A 43 -4.27 25.02 21.84
C TYR A 43 -2.83 25.50 21.72
N PRO A 44 -1.81 24.68 22.03
CA PRO A 44 -0.42 25.08 21.91
C PRO A 44 -0.12 25.59 20.50
N ARG A 45 0.42 26.82 20.40
CA ARG A 45 0.70 27.44 19.10
C ARG A 45 1.66 26.57 18.26
N SER A 46 2.67 25.98 18.91
CA SER A 46 3.62 25.06 18.28
C SER A 46 2.96 23.87 17.57
N ASP A 47 1.89 23.32 18.14
CA ASP A 47 1.26 22.11 17.65
C ASP A 47 0.34 22.44 16.48
N ILE A 48 -0.41 23.53 16.60
CA ILE A 48 -1.27 24.04 15.53
C ILE A 48 -0.44 24.50 14.34
N ASP A 49 0.65 25.23 14.55
CA ASP A 49 1.51 25.71 13.45
C ASP A 49 2.21 24.55 12.74
N LYS A 50 2.65 23.51 13.48
CA LYS A 50 3.18 22.27 12.88
C LYS A 50 2.12 21.55 12.04
N LEU A 51 0.89 21.46 12.54
CA LEU A 51 -0.20 20.84 11.81
C LEU A 51 -0.58 21.65 10.56
N ALA A 52 -0.62 22.98 10.66
CA ALA A 52 -0.88 23.87 9.53
C ALA A 52 0.20 23.71 8.44
N ALA A 53 1.47 23.67 8.82
CA ALA A 53 2.57 23.42 7.88
C ALA A 53 2.43 22.06 7.20
N ALA A 54 2.07 21.01 7.94
CA ALA A 54 1.85 19.68 7.37
C ALA A 54 0.66 19.65 6.40
N LEU A 55 -0.43 20.39 6.68
CA LEU A 55 -1.59 20.48 5.78
C LEU A 55 -1.25 21.23 4.49
N VAL A 56 -0.53 22.34 4.57
CA VAL A 56 -0.07 23.08 3.38
C VAL A 56 0.81 22.19 2.52
N SER A 57 1.80 21.51 3.12
CA SER A 57 2.68 20.57 2.43
C SER A 57 1.89 19.47 1.72
N LEU A 58 0.88 18.91 2.39
CA LEU A 58 0.02 17.88 1.82
C LEU A 58 -0.77 18.40 0.62
N ILE A 59 -1.42 19.56 0.75
CA ILE A 59 -2.21 20.17 -0.34
C ILE A 59 -1.33 20.46 -1.56
N GLU A 60 -0.19 21.12 -1.35
CA GLU A 60 0.76 21.40 -2.43
C GLU A 60 1.27 20.13 -3.09
N GLN A 61 1.45 19.05 -2.32
CA GLN A 61 1.85 17.77 -2.85
C GLN A 61 0.75 17.13 -3.71
N TYR A 62 -0.53 17.19 -3.29
CA TYR A 62 -1.65 16.69 -4.09
C TYR A 62 -1.87 17.50 -5.37
N ASP A 63 -1.76 18.83 -5.30
CA ASP A 63 -1.95 19.69 -6.46
C ASP A 63 -0.84 19.51 -7.52
N LYS A 64 0.34 19.02 -7.11
CA LYS A 64 1.48 18.74 -7.99
C LYS A 64 1.66 17.25 -8.29
N ASP A 65 0.80 16.38 -7.78
CA ASP A 65 0.95 14.93 -7.98
C ASP A 65 0.59 14.55 -9.41
N VAL A 66 1.61 14.53 -10.27
CA VAL A 66 1.55 14.06 -11.64
C VAL A 66 1.92 12.57 -11.75
N SER A 67 1.93 11.84 -10.64
CA SER A 67 2.34 10.44 -10.64
C SER A 67 1.35 9.54 -11.38
N VAL A 68 1.87 8.63 -12.21
CA VAL A 68 1.11 7.67 -13.00
C VAL A 68 1.43 6.26 -12.51
N PHE A 69 0.39 5.53 -12.14
CA PHE A 69 0.45 4.10 -11.81
C PHE A 69 0.14 3.29 -13.06
N GLN A 70 1.06 2.44 -13.49
CA GLN A 70 0.94 1.68 -14.73
C GLN A 70 1.67 0.34 -14.64
N VAL A 71 1.35 -0.56 -15.57
CA VAL A 71 2.08 -1.81 -15.75
C VAL A 71 3.55 -1.51 -16.06
N ALA A 72 4.46 -2.24 -15.44
CA ALA A 72 5.89 -2.12 -15.70
C ALA A 72 6.25 -2.59 -17.12
N THR A 73 7.17 -1.90 -17.78
CA THR A 73 7.74 -2.37 -19.05
C THR A 73 9.07 -3.07 -18.82
N GLN A 74 9.58 -3.76 -19.84
CA GLN A 74 10.92 -4.34 -19.76
C GLN A 74 12.00 -3.28 -19.54
N GLU A 75 11.82 -2.05 -20.03
CA GLU A 75 12.76 -0.95 -19.79
C GLU A 75 12.80 -0.53 -18.30
N ASP A 76 11.72 -0.74 -17.56
CA ASP A 76 11.60 -0.38 -16.14
C ASP A 76 12.39 -1.34 -15.23
N MET A 77 12.59 -2.58 -15.67
CA MET A 77 13.17 -3.66 -14.86
C MET A 77 14.56 -3.34 -14.31
N GLN A 78 15.37 -2.60 -15.07
CA GLN A 78 16.70 -2.20 -14.61
C GLN A 78 16.62 -1.22 -13.43
N GLU A 79 15.73 -0.22 -13.48
CA GLU A 79 15.57 0.75 -12.41
C GLU A 79 14.90 0.12 -11.17
N GLU A 80 13.89 -0.74 -11.37
CA GLU A 80 13.30 -1.51 -10.28
C GLU A 80 14.31 -2.41 -9.56
N PHE A 81 15.16 -3.12 -10.32
CA PHE A 81 16.21 -3.94 -9.74
C PHE A 81 17.14 -3.12 -8.85
N GLN A 82 17.58 -1.93 -9.32
CA GLN A 82 18.43 -1.05 -8.51
C GLN A 82 17.70 -0.53 -7.26
N MET A 83 16.43 -0.19 -7.39
CA MET A 83 15.59 0.23 -6.26
C MET A 83 15.48 -0.88 -5.21
N ASP A 84 15.25 -2.13 -5.61
CA ASP A 84 15.13 -3.25 -4.68
C ASP A 84 16.44 -3.67 -4.05
N VAL A 85 17.56 -3.55 -4.77
CA VAL A 85 18.90 -3.67 -4.18
C VAL A 85 19.09 -2.60 -3.10
N SER A 86 18.61 -1.37 -3.31
CA SER A 86 18.70 -0.28 -2.34
C SER A 86 17.81 -0.51 -1.12
N LEU A 87 16.59 -1.03 -1.33
CA LEU A 87 15.61 -1.26 -0.26
C LEU A 87 15.89 -2.52 0.57
N PHE A 88 16.32 -3.60 -0.07
CA PHE A 88 16.37 -4.94 0.51
C PHE A 88 17.77 -5.58 0.46
N GLY A 89 18.75 -4.92 -0.18
CA GLY A 89 20.11 -5.41 -0.34
C GLY A 89 20.25 -6.47 -1.44
N LYS A 90 21.42 -7.11 -1.51
CA LYS A 90 21.78 -8.10 -2.56
C LYS A 90 21.00 -9.42 -2.54
N LYS A 91 20.00 -9.57 -1.67
CA LYS A 91 19.16 -10.77 -1.55
C LYS A 91 17.86 -10.68 -2.37
N THR A 92 17.76 -9.71 -3.27
CA THR A 92 16.65 -9.59 -4.24
C THR A 92 16.83 -10.55 -5.42
N ALA A 93 15.73 -10.83 -6.14
CA ALA A 93 15.77 -11.45 -7.46
C ALA A 93 16.67 -10.67 -8.42
N THR A 94 17.36 -11.39 -9.32
CA THR A 94 18.21 -10.81 -10.36
C THR A 94 17.39 -10.10 -11.43
N LEU A 95 18.04 -9.30 -12.27
CA LEU A 95 17.38 -8.61 -13.38
C LEU A 95 16.74 -9.61 -14.36
N GLU A 96 17.46 -10.70 -14.67
CA GLU A 96 16.99 -11.75 -15.58
C GLU A 96 15.73 -12.42 -15.06
N GLN A 97 15.69 -12.73 -13.75
CA GLN A 97 14.52 -13.31 -13.10
C GLN A 97 13.30 -12.38 -13.12
N ARG A 98 13.51 -11.06 -13.05
CA ARG A 98 12.42 -10.07 -13.15
C ARG A 98 11.87 -10.00 -14.55
N ILE A 99 12.74 -9.92 -15.56
CA ILE A 99 12.36 -9.95 -16.97
C ILE A 99 11.57 -11.23 -17.26
N GLU A 100 12.06 -12.39 -16.81
CA GLU A 100 11.37 -13.67 -17.00
C GLU A 100 9.98 -13.67 -16.36
N ARG A 101 9.81 -13.15 -15.14
CA ARG A 101 8.50 -13.02 -14.48
C ARG A 101 7.54 -12.12 -15.28
N LEU A 102 8.05 -10.98 -15.75
CA LEU A 102 7.27 -10.04 -16.55
C LEU A 102 6.83 -10.66 -17.88
N GLU A 103 7.70 -11.45 -18.53
CA GLU A 103 7.37 -12.18 -19.76
C GLU A 103 6.28 -13.24 -19.54
N HIS A 104 6.30 -13.93 -18.38
CA HIS A 104 5.28 -14.93 -18.04
C HIS A 104 3.92 -14.29 -17.71
N ASN A 105 3.92 -13.18 -16.98
CA ASN A 105 2.70 -12.42 -16.70
C ASN A 105 3.00 -10.90 -16.69
N PRO A 106 2.73 -10.21 -17.82
CA PRO A 106 2.95 -8.77 -17.91
C PRO A 106 2.10 -7.96 -16.94
N GLU A 107 0.97 -8.50 -16.45
CA GLU A 107 0.07 -7.82 -15.52
C GLU A 107 0.45 -8.05 -14.04
N SER A 108 1.64 -8.61 -13.76
CA SER A 108 2.07 -8.95 -12.39
C SER A 108 2.99 -7.92 -11.73
N ASP A 109 3.45 -6.92 -12.47
CA ASP A 109 4.34 -5.87 -11.96
C ASP A 109 3.86 -4.47 -12.38
N TYR A 110 3.90 -3.54 -11.43
CA TYR A 110 3.40 -2.18 -11.61
C TYR A 110 4.36 -1.16 -11.02
N VAL A 111 4.57 -0.09 -11.78
CA VAL A 111 5.39 1.06 -11.39
C VAL A 111 4.53 2.28 -11.14
N LEU A 112 4.98 3.09 -10.19
CA LEU A 112 4.54 4.45 -10.00
C LEU A 112 5.63 5.37 -10.54
N LYS A 113 5.33 6.11 -11.61
CA LYS A 113 6.24 7.09 -12.20
C LYS A 113 5.83 8.50 -11.84
N ASN A 114 6.76 9.37 -11.48
CA ASN A 114 6.52 10.80 -11.31
C ASN A 114 7.48 11.55 -12.25
N GLU A 115 6.94 12.36 -13.16
CA GLU A 115 7.73 13.07 -14.19
C GLU A 115 8.62 12.13 -15.02
N GLY A 116 8.16 10.90 -15.25
CA GLY A 116 8.86 9.87 -16.03
C GLY A 116 9.83 8.99 -15.24
N GLU A 117 10.18 9.35 -13.99
CA GLU A 117 11.06 8.55 -13.14
C GLU A 117 10.28 7.57 -12.26
N ILE A 118 10.78 6.36 -12.05
CA ILE A 118 10.17 5.41 -11.11
C ILE A 118 10.40 5.89 -9.68
N VAL A 119 9.30 6.16 -8.97
CA VAL A 119 9.32 6.57 -7.56
C VAL A 119 8.87 5.45 -6.61
N GLY A 120 8.29 4.38 -7.14
CA GLY A 120 7.95 3.18 -6.40
C GLY A 120 7.40 2.10 -7.32
N HIS A 121 7.25 0.89 -6.80
CA HIS A 121 6.70 -0.24 -7.54
C HIS A 121 6.04 -1.25 -6.61
N ILE A 122 5.25 -2.13 -7.20
CA ILE A 122 4.63 -3.26 -6.54
C ILE A 122 4.51 -4.43 -7.51
N SER A 123 4.99 -5.59 -7.07
CA SER A 123 4.83 -6.86 -7.78
C SER A 123 3.91 -7.80 -7.00
N PHE A 124 2.96 -8.39 -7.72
CA PHE A 124 2.12 -9.45 -7.19
C PHE A 124 1.90 -10.57 -8.21
N PHE A 125 2.23 -11.79 -7.81
CA PHE A 125 2.23 -12.96 -8.69
C PHE A 125 1.05 -13.87 -8.36
N PRO A 126 0.18 -14.20 -9.33
CA PRO A 126 -0.79 -15.26 -9.15
C PRO A 126 -0.09 -16.62 -9.21
N LEU A 127 -0.42 -17.47 -8.24
CA LEU A 127 0.10 -18.81 -8.10
C LEU A 127 -1.07 -19.77 -7.89
N SER A 128 -0.85 -21.04 -8.21
CA SER A 128 -1.71 -22.11 -7.72
C SER A 128 -1.66 -22.17 -6.19
N GLN A 129 -2.70 -22.70 -5.55
CA GLN A 129 -2.69 -22.89 -4.09
C GLN A 129 -1.57 -23.82 -3.63
N GLU A 130 -1.20 -24.80 -4.47
CA GLU A 130 -0.11 -25.73 -4.21
C GLU A 130 1.24 -25.03 -4.25
N ASP A 131 1.55 -24.30 -5.33
CA ASP A 131 2.82 -23.59 -5.48
C ASP A 131 2.94 -22.48 -4.43
N MET A 132 1.85 -21.77 -4.10
CA MET A 132 1.83 -20.79 -3.02
C MET A 132 2.22 -21.42 -1.68
N LYS A 133 1.65 -22.58 -1.36
CA LYS A 133 1.98 -23.30 -0.13
C LYS A 133 3.46 -23.72 -0.11
N LEU A 134 3.94 -24.31 -1.21
CA LEU A 134 5.34 -24.73 -1.33
C LEU A 134 6.30 -23.54 -1.20
N PHE A 135 6.00 -22.40 -1.84
CA PHE A 135 6.77 -21.16 -1.73
C PHE A 135 6.83 -20.66 -0.28
N LEU A 136 5.67 -20.56 0.38
CA LEU A 136 5.59 -20.08 1.76
C LEU A 136 6.28 -21.01 2.76
N ASP A 137 6.30 -22.31 2.50
CA ASP A 137 7.02 -23.31 3.29
C ASP A 137 8.54 -23.34 2.97
N GLY A 138 9.02 -22.49 2.06
CA GLY A 138 10.42 -22.40 1.66
C GLY A 138 10.89 -23.59 0.81
N LYS A 139 9.96 -24.33 0.20
CA LYS A 139 10.25 -25.49 -0.67
C LYS A 139 10.45 -25.10 -2.14
N ILE A 140 10.01 -23.90 -2.53
CA ILE A 140 10.31 -23.27 -3.81
C ILE A 140 11.18 -22.05 -3.50
N ALA A 141 12.34 -21.96 -4.13
CA ALA A 141 13.20 -20.78 -3.99
C ALA A 141 12.74 -19.65 -4.93
N ASP A 142 13.07 -18.40 -4.60
CA ASP A 142 12.76 -17.23 -5.44
C ASP A 142 13.18 -17.38 -6.94
N PRO A 143 14.31 -18.03 -7.28
CA PRO A 143 14.69 -18.31 -8.66
C PRO A 143 13.76 -19.25 -9.43
N GLU A 144 13.01 -20.11 -8.73
CA GLU A 144 12.08 -21.07 -9.35
C GLU A 144 10.70 -20.45 -9.58
N LEU A 145 10.41 -19.33 -8.90
CA LEU A 145 9.13 -18.62 -8.96
C LEU A 145 8.68 -18.23 -10.38
N PRO A 146 9.53 -17.74 -11.31
CA PRO A 146 9.07 -17.29 -12.63
C PRO A 146 8.23 -18.34 -13.38
N SER A 147 8.71 -19.60 -13.40
CA SER A 147 8.01 -20.72 -14.04
C SER A 147 6.66 -21.10 -13.41
N LYS A 148 6.36 -20.56 -12.22
CA LYS A 148 5.15 -20.82 -11.44
C LYS A 148 4.13 -19.69 -11.52
N VAL A 149 4.52 -18.53 -12.06
CA VAL A 149 3.63 -17.38 -12.22
C VAL A 149 2.59 -17.71 -13.29
N LEU A 150 1.32 -17.64 -12.90
CA LEU A 150 0.19 -17.90 -13.80
C LEU A 150 -0.29 -16.61 -14.47
N PRO A 151 -1.04 -16.67 -15.58
CA PRO A 151 -1.76 -15.51 -16.10
C PRO A 151 -3.03 -15.22 -15.29
N PHE A 152 -3.51 -13.98 -15.33
CA PHE A 152 -4.80 -13.60 -14.73
C PHE A 152 -5.99 -13.98 -15.63
N VAL A 153 -6.43 -15.23 -15.55
CA VAL A 153 -7.53 -15.78 -16.35
C VAL A 153 -8.77 -16.09 -15.49
N SER A 154 -9.95 -15.95 -16.09
CA SER A 154 -11.21 -16.34 -15.44
C SER A 154 -11.34 -17.85 -15.35
N GLY A 155 -11.96 -18.35 -14.27
CA GLY A 155 -12.29 -19.77 -14.09
C GLY A 155 -11.25 -20.58 -13.34
N GLU A 156 -10.07 -20.01 -13.10
CA GLU A 156 -9.03 -20.62 -12.26
C GLU A 156 -9.03 -20.01 -10.85
N ASP A 157 -8.71 -20.87 -9.88
CA ASP A 157 -8.60 -20.52 -8.47
C ASP A 157 -7.16 -20.12 -8.15
N LEU A 158 -6.93 -18.84 -7.94
CA LEU A 158 -5.59 -18.28 -7.74
C LEU A 158 -5.40 -17.80 -6.30
N ASP A 159 -4.18 -17.95 -5.80
CA ASP A 159 -3.65 -17.22 -4.66
C ASP A 159 -2.68 -16.14 -5.19
N ILE A 160 -2.65 -14.96 -4.58
CA ILE A 160 -1.77 -13.84 -4.97
C ILE A 160 -0.64 -13.71 -3.97
N LEU A 161 0.61 -13.69 -4.46
CA LEU A 161 1.79 -13.37 -3.67
C LEU A 161 2.20 -11.91 -3.93
N ILE A 162 2.01 -11.02 -2.96
CA ILE A 162 2.69 -9.71 -2.97
C ILE A 162 4.14 -9.96 -2.58
N LEU A 163 5.04 -9.93 -3.55
CA LEU A 163 6.46 -10.21 -3.32
C LEU A 163 7.18 -8.93 -2.88
N VAL A 164 6.95 -7.83 -3.59
CA VAL A 164 7.58 -6.54 -3.29
C VAL A 164 6.55 -5.43 -3.36
N MET A 165 6.64 -4.51 -2.41
CA MET A 165 6.08 -3.16 -2.54
C MET A 165 7.09 -2.20 -1.94
N GLY A 166 7.52 -1.22 -2.72
CA GLY A 166 8.62 -0.34 -2.36
C GLY A 166 8.42 1.06 -2.90
N VAL A 167 8.89 2.05 -2.13
CA VAL A 167 9.05 3.43 -2.60
C VAL A 167 10.54 3.72 -2.61
N LYS A 168 11.02 4.34 -3.68
CA LYS A 168 12.45 4.66 -3.88
C LYS A 168 12.98 5.41 -2.65
N PRO A 169 14.15 5.02 -2.10
CA PRO A 169 14.69 5.68 -0.92
C PRO A 169 15.18 7.09 -1.26
N GLY A 170 15.32 7.94 -0.24
CA GLY A 170 15.81 9.31 -0.37
C GLY A 170 14.72 10.38 -0.36
N PHE A 171 13.45 10.01 -0.52
CA PHE A 171 12.34 10.95 -0.35
C PHE A 171 12.11 11.31 1.13
N PRO A 172 11.63 12.54 1.41
CA PRO A 172 11.08 12.90 2.71
C PRO A 172 9.98 11.91 3.17
N PRO A 173 9.80 11.66 4.48
CA PRO A 173 8.85 10.64 4.96
C PRO A 173 7.39 10.84 4.53
N ASP A 174 6.94 12.09 4.43
CA ASP A 174 5.62 12.48 3.93
C ASP A 174 5.49 12.19 2.43
N VAL A 175 6.52 12.52 1.65
CA VAL A 175 6.57 12.21 0.21
C VAL A 175 6.57 10.71 -0.04
N ALA A 176 7.39 9.96 0.69
CA ALA A 176 7.43 8.51 0.57
C ALA A 176 6.10 7.86 0.99
N SER A 177 5.47 8.38 2.05
CA SER A 177 4.15 7.93 2.49
C SER A 177 3.08 8.18 1.43
N HIS A 178 3.11 9.33 0.76
CA HIS A 178 2.20 9.66 -0.34
C HIS A 178 2.34 8.70 -1.52
N TYR A 179 3.56 8.47 -2.01
CA TYR A 179 3.78 7.48 -3.08
C TYR A 179 3.37 6.07 -2.67
N GLY A 180 3.59 5.67 -1.41
CA GLY A 180 3.08 4.42 -0.87
C GLY A 180 1.54 4.34 -0.92
N GLN A 181 0.83 5.44 -0.64
CA GLN A 181 -0.63 5.49 -0.76
C GLN A 181 -1.09 5.41 -2.22
N ARG A 182 -0.37 6.05 -3.16
CA ARG A 182 -0.64 5.98 -4.60
C ARG A 182 -0.50 4.57 -5.14
N LEU A 183 0.56 3.84 -4.73
CA LEU A 183 0.73 2.42 -5.06
C LEU A 183 -0.47 1.59 -4.58
N ILE A 184 -0.88 1.73 -3.30
CA ILE A 184 -2.03 1.01 -2.74
C ILE A 184 -3.32 1.33 -3.51
N ALA A 185 -3.56 2.60 -3.81
CA ALA A 185 -4.74 3.02 -4.56
C ALA A 185 -4.77 2.41 -5.98
N GLY A 186 -3.62 2.37 -6.65
CA GLY A 186 -3.45 1.68 -7.93
C GLY A 186 -3.74 0.18 -7.81
N THR A 187 -3.18 -0.49 -6.81
CA THR A 187 -3.43 -1.92 -6.57
C THR A 187 -4.89 -2.24 -6.30
N ILE A 188 -5.61 -1.39 -5.53
CA ILE A 188 -7.06 -1.53 -5.32
C ILE A 188 -7.80 -1.53 -6.65
N GLN A 189 -7.44 -0.62 -7.56
CA GLN A 189 -8.05 -0.53 -8.88
C GLN A 189 -7.75 -1.76 -9.73
N VAL A 190 -6.51 -2.28 -9.69
CA VAL A 190 -6.16 -3.53 -10.38
C VAL A 190 -7.01 -4.69 -9.86
N PHE A 191 -7.09 -4.88 -8.55
CA PHE A 191 -7.91 -5.95 -7.96
C PHE A 191 -9.39 -5.82 -8.30
N ARG A 192 -9.93 -4.60 -8.37
CA ARG A 192 -11.28 -4.37 -8.89
C ARG A 192 -11.43 -4.89 -10.32
N ILE A 193 -10.53 -4.50 -11.23
CA ILE A 193 -10.56 -4.93 -12.63
C ILE A 193 -10.46 -6.46 -12.75
N LEU A 194 -9.62 -7.10 -11.94
CA LEU A 194 -9.53 -8.57 -11.89
C LEU A 194 -10.85 -9.21 -11.46
N GLY A 195 -11.53 -8.62 -10.46
CA GLY A 195 -12.86 -9.04 -10.04
C GLY A 195 -13.88 -8.92 -11.17
N GLU A 196 -13.95 -7.77 -11.84
CA GLU A 196 -14.84 -7.50 -12.97
C GLU A 196 -14.59 -8.48 -14.15
N ARG A 197 -13.34 -8.91 -14.34
CA ARG A 197 -12.95 -9.94 -15.33
C ARG A 197 -13.30 -11.37 -14.93
N GLY A 198 -13.77 -11.59 -13.71
CA GLY A 198 -14.11 -12.93 -13.21
C GLY A 198 -12.92 -13.76 -12.76
N VAL A 199 -11.78 -13.13 -12.48
CA VAL A 199 -10.62 -13.81 -11.91
C VAL A 199 -10.93 -14.19 -10.46
N LYS A 200 -10.86 -15.48 -10.12
CA LYS A 200 -11.17 -15.96 -8.79
C LYS A 200 -9.91 -15.97 -7.92
N ILE A 201 -9.85 -15.03 -6.99
CA ILE A 201 -8.77 -14.90 -6.01
C ILE A 201 -9.28 -15.46 -4.69
N ASN A 202 -8.55 -16.43 -4.13
CA ASN A 202 -8.87 -17.00 -2.82
C ASN A 202 -8.18 -16.21 -1.71
N ASN A 203 -6.86 -16.05 -1.80
CA ASN A 203 -6.07 -15.33 -0.80
C ASN A 203 -5.06 -14.39 -1.43
N ILE A 204 -4.79 -13.28 -0.75
CA ILE A 204 -3.61 -12.44 -0.98
C ILE A 204 -2.64 -12.66 0.17
N ARG A 205 -1.38 -12.94 -0.16
CA ARG A 205 -0.35 -13.32 0.79
C ARG A 205 0.88 -12.44 0.64
N ALA A 206 1.56 -12.20 1.75
CA ALA A 206 2.80 -11.45 1.78
C ALA A 206 3.71 -11.98 2.90
N THR A 207 5.00 -11.67 2.84
CA THR A 207 5.90 -11.82 3.98
C THR A 207 6.64 -10.51 4.23
N SER A 208 6.96 -10.20 5.48
CA SER A 208 7.75 -9.01 5.79
C SER A 208 8.64 -9.20 7.00
N ARG A 209 9.83 -8.60 6.93
CA ARG A 209 10.76 -8.43 8.06
C ARG A 209 10.91 -6.96 8.47
N THR A 210 10.36 -6.03 7.69
CA THR A 210 10.57 -4.60 7.92
C THR A 210 9.46 -4.04 8.81
N PRO A 211 9.77 -3.17 9.78
CA PRO A 211 8.73 -2.55 10.61
C PRO A 211 7.67 -1.81 9.79
N THR A 212 8.06 -1.20 8.66
CA THR A 212 7.13 -0.50 7.76
C THR A 212 6.20 -1.47 7.03
N GLY A 213 6.71 -2.56 6.46
CA GLY A 213 5.89 -3.56 5.79
C GLY A 213 4.92 -4.25 6.76
N ILE A 214 5.39 -4.61 7.96
CA ILE A 214 4.55 -5.19 9.02
C ILE A 214 3.41 -4.22 9.40
N ARG A 215 3.72 -2.93 9.62
CA ARG A 215 2.69 -1.92 9.90
C ARG A 215 1.70 -1.75 8.76
N LEU A 216 2.16 -1.84 7.51
CA LEU A 216 1.29 -1.75 6.35
C LEU A 216 0.32 -2.93 6.29
N CYS A 217 0.81 -4.18 6.36
CA CYS A 217 -0.05 -5.37 6.34
C CYS A 217 -1.10 -5.35 7.46
N ARG A 218 -0.72 -4.89 8.67
CA ARG A 218 -1.66 -4.68 9.79
C ARG A 218 -2.72 -3.62 9.49
N LYS A 219 -2.34 -2.48 8.89
CA LYS A 219 -3.30 -1.44 8.45
C LYS A 219 -4.26 -1.97 7.39
N LEU A 220 -3.79 -2.87 6.54
CA LEU A 220 -4.60 -3.58 5.54
C LEU A 220 -5.40 -4.75 6.15
N LYS A 221 -5.40 -4.92 7.48
CA LYS A 221 -6.14 -5.96 8.20
C LYS A 221 -5.83 -7.38 7.72
N MET A 222 -4.60 -7.63 7.29
CA MET A 222 -4.17 -8.99 6.99
C MET A 222 -3.96 -9.76 8.30
N ASN A 223 -4.32 -11.05 8.29
CA ASN A 223 -4.03 -11.95 9.41
C ASN A 223 -2.52 -12.22 9.44
N GLU A 224 -1.90 -12.07 10.61
CA GLU A 224 -0.46 -12.23 10.79
C GLU A 224 -0.12 -13.57 11.47
N GLU A 225 0.93 -14.21 10.98
CA GLU A 225 1.45 -15.48 11.51
C GLU A 225 2.98 -15.43 11.57
N PRO A 226 3.62 -15.96 12.63
CA PRO A 226 5.07 -16.11 12.66
C PRO A 226 5.53 -17.13 11.61
N VAL A 227 6.69 -16.89 11.00
CA VAL A 227 7.32 -17.90 10.13
C VAL A 227 8.14 -18.86 11.00
N PRO A 228 7.88 -20.18 10.97
CA PRO A 228 8.64 -21.15 11.76
C PRO A 228 10.15 -21.05 11.50
N GLY A 229 10.94 -20.96 12.58
CA GLY A 229 12.39 -20.84 12.48
C GLY A 229 12.92 -19.43 12.14
N GLU A 230 12.04 -18.44 11.92
CA GLU A 230 12.44 -17.06 11.63
C GLU A 230 11.85 -16.06 12.66
N SER A 231 12.67 -15.55 13.58
CA SER A 231 12.20 -14.70 14.69
C SER A 231 11.69 -13.31 14.28
N ALA A 232 12.11 -12.80 13.13
CA ALA A 232 11.79 -11.45 12.66
C ALA A 232 10.92 -11.40 11.41
N ARG A 233 10.55 -12.56 10.83
CA ARG A 233 9.74 -12.63 9.62
C ARG A 233 8.31 -13.03 9.97
N LEU A 234 7.37 -12.22 9.49
CA LEU A 234 5.94 -12.51 9.59
C LEU A 234 5.39 -12.85 8.21
N ARG A 235 4.44 -13.78 8.20
CA ARG A 235 3.57 -14.11 7.07
C ARG A 235 2.24 -13.39 7.28
N PHE A 236 1.69 -12.88 6.19
CA PHE A 236 0.40 -12.21 6.19
C PHE A 236 -0.52 -12.85 5.18
N THR A 237 -1.77 -13.10 5.57
CA THR A 237 -2.80 -13.69 4.71
C THR A 237 -4.07 -12.85 4.76
N LEU A 238 -4.67 -12.60 3.61
CA LEU A 238 -5.93 -11.91 3.43
C LEU A 238 -6.87 -12.79 2.60
N ASN A 239 -7.99 -13.24 3.17
CA ASN A 239 -8.99 -13.96 2.40
C ASN A 239 -9.78 -12.98 1.53
N ALA A 240 -9.69 -13.13 0.21
CA ALA A 240 -10.22 -12.13 -0.70
C ALA A 240 -11.76 -12.10 -0.75
N GLN A 241 -12.42 -13.20 -0.36
CA GLN A 241 -13.87 -13.35 -0.42
C GLN A 241 -14.57 -12.87 0.87
N THR A 242 -13.89 -12.95 2.01
CA THR A 242 -14.52 -12.74 3.33
C THR A 242 -13.90 -11.63 4.16
N SER A 243 -12.72 -11.13 3.79
CA SER A 243 -12.09 -10.04 4.54
C SER A 243 -12.84 -8.72 4.38
N ASP A 244 -12.83 -7.90 5.44
CA ASP A 244 -13.33 -6.53 5.46
C ASP A 244 -12.25 -5.47 5.11
N SER A 245 -11.09 -5.92 4.63
CA SER A 245 -9.96 -5.07 4.27
C SER A 245 -10.32 -4.10 3.15
N PRO A 246 -9.92 -2.81 3.27
CA PRO A 246 -10.12 -1.85 2.18
C PRO A 246 -9.41 -2.24 0.88
N LEU A 247 -8.36 -3.09 0.94
CA LEU A 247 -7.62 -3.54 -0.24
C LEU A 247 -8.50 -4.32 -1.22
N ILE A 248 -9.50 -5.06 -0.73
CA ILE A 248 -10.20 -6.09 -1.51
C ILE A 248 -11.68 -5.81 -1.75
N LYS A 249 -12.22 -4.72 -1.19
CA LYS A 249 -13.63 -4.35 -1.40
C LYS A 249 -13.99 -4.17 -2.87
N GLY A 250 -13.16 -3.46 -3.63
CA GLY A 250 -13.38 -3.25 -5.06
C GLY A 250 -13.35 -4.57 -5.85
N TYR A 251 -12.48 -5.52 -5.47
CA TYR A 251 -12.48 -6.86 -6.04
C TYR A 251 -13.78 -7.61 -5.77
N GLN A 252 -14.25 -7.63 -4.51
CA GLN A 252 -15.48 -8.32 -4.11
C GLN A 252 -16.70 -7.79 -4.87
N GLU A 253 -16.79 -6.46 -5.01
CA GLU A 253 -17.83 -5.79 -5.79
C GLU A 253 -17.78 -6.23 -7.26
N GLY A 254 -16.63 -6.07 -7.92
CA GLY A 254 -16.44 -6.44 -9.32
C GLY A 254 -16.71 -7.93 -9.59
N TYR A 255 -16.23 -8.81 -8.71
CA TYR A 255 -16.44 -10.25 -8.84
C TYR A 255 -17.91 -10.65 -8.63
N SER A 256 -18.62 -9.99 -7.71
CA SER A 256 -20.05 -10.20 -7.55
C SER A 256 -20.84 -9.77 -8.79
N GLU A 257 -20.43 -8.70 -9.47
CA GLU A 257 -21.08 -8.24 -10.70
C GLU A 257 -20.86 -9.22 -11.85
N TYR A 258 -19.62 -9.68 -12.03
CA TYR A 258 -19.27 -10.71 -13.01
C TYR A 258 -20.15 -11.96 -12.86
N ARG A 259 -20.30 -12.46 -11.63
CA ARG A 259 -21.11 -13.66 -11.35
C ARG A 259 -22.59 -13.48 -11.74
N LYS A 260 -23.19 -12.33 -11.43
CA LYS A 260 -24.58 -12.03 -11.80
C LYS A 260 -24.81 -12.00 -13.31
N ILE A 261 -23.78 -11.68 -14.10
CA ILE A 261 -23.86 -11.68 -15.57
C ILE A 261 -23.79 -13.12 -16.11
N LYS A 262 -22.93 -13.96 -15.53
CA LYS A 262 -22.75 -15.36 -15.96
C LYS A 262 -23.91 -16.29 -15.58
N GLU A 263 -24.65 -15.97 -14.52
CA GLU A 263 -25.80 -16.74 -14.04
C GLU A 263 -27.11 -16.41 -14.80
N LYS A 264 -27.10 -15.43 -15.71
CA LYS A 264 -28.22 -15.08 -16.61
C LYS A 264 -28.07 -15.73 -17.97
#